data_AF-A0A060BV05-F1
#
_entry.id   AF-A0A060BV05-F1
#
_cell.length_a   1.000
_cell.length_b   1.000
_cell.length_c   1.000
_cell.angle_alpha   90.00
_cell.angle_beta   90.00
_cell.angle_gamma   90.00
#
_symmetry.space_group_name_H-M   'P 1'
#
loop_
_entity.id
_entity.type
_entity.pdbx_description
1 polymer ?
#
loop_
_entity_poly.entity_id
_entity_poly.type
_entity_poly.pdbx_seq_one_letter_code
_entity_poly.pdbx_strand_id
1 'polypeptide(L)'
;MAERGGLALDGVDDYVDLPDDILAGLDDITITADVYIEPSQAGSYFIYGMGATDAAGVGRGYLFTTGNGTYRSAIAPSTYTTEQNVATTSALPRGQWLQLAYTLEGTTARLYLAGEQV
;
A
#
# COMPACT_ATOMS: atom_id res chain seq x y z
N MET A 1 -0.31 0.60 -29.24
CA MET A 1 -0.20 0.31 -27.80
C MET A 1 -0.28 1.65 -27.11
N ALA A 2 -1.38 1.97 -26.42
CA ALA A 2 -1.44 3.22 -25.67
C ALA A 2 -0.45 3.12 -24.50
N GLU A 3 0.50 4.06 -24.41
CA GLU A 3 1.32 4.19 -23.21
C GLU A 3 0.38 4.51 -22.05
N ARG A 4 0.31 3.62 -21.07
CA ARG A 4 -0.35 3.95 -19.81
C ARG A 4 0.49 5.06 -19.18
N GLY A 5 -0.01 6.29 -19.24
CA GLY A 5 0.57 7.40 -18.49
C GLY A 5 0.54 7.07 -17.00
N GLY A 6 1.63 7.39 -16.31
CA GLY A 6 1.76 7.20 -14.87
C GLY A 6 2.68 8.25 -14.29
N LEU A 7 2.53 8.53 -13.00
CA LEU A 7 3.48 9.34 -12.27
C LEU A 7 4.76 8.53 -12.04
N ALA A 8 5.90 9.07 -12.45
CA ALA A 8 7.21 8.50 -12.11
C ALA A 8 7.66 9.12 -10.79
N LEU A 9 7.87 8.26 -9.79
CA LEU A 9 8.43 8.63 -8.48
C LEU A 9 9.86 8.10 -8.44
N ASP A 10 10.84 8.99 -8.29
CA ASP A 10 12.26 8.63 -8.42
C ASP A 10 12.84 7.84 -7.23
N GLY A 11 12.07 7.71 -6.15
CA GLY A 11 12.46 7.02 -4.92
C GLY A 11 13.25 7.88 -3.93
N VAL A 12 13.28 9.21 -4.13
CA VAL A 12 13.97 10.17 -3.26
C VAL A 12 12.98 10.96 -2.42
N ASP A 13 12.17 11.81 -3.04
CA ASP A 13 11.24 12.72 -2.34
C ASP A 13 9.91 12.97 -3.07
N ASP A 14 9.67 12.28 -4.19
CA ASP A 14 8.41 12.37 -4.91
C ASP A 14 7.30 11.57 -4.23
N TYR A 15 6.14 12.20 -4.05
CA TYR A 15 4.91 11.54 -3.62
C TYR A 15 3.67 12.31 -4.08
N VAL A 16 2.52 11.65 -4.01
CA VAL A 16 1.21 12.30 -4.15
C VAL A 16 0.63 12.49 -2.76
N ASP A 17 0.31 13.73 -2.44
CA ASP A 17 -0.43 14.06 -1.23
C ASP A 17 -1.92 13.87 -1.48
N LEU A 18 -2.55 12.96 -0.73
CA LEU A 18 -3.98 12.74 -0.80
C LEU A 18 -4.70 13.71 0.13
N PRO A 19 -5.97 14.07 -0.15
CA PRO A 19 -6.75 14.84 0.80
C PRO A 19 -6.81 14.17 2.17
N ASP A 20 -6.73 14.99 3.21
CA ASP A 20 -6.90 14.54 4.59
C ASP A 20 -8.24 13.82 4.79
N ASP A 21 -8.25 12.90 5.76
CA ASP A 21 -9.45 12.19 6.21
C ASP A 21 -10.21 11.40 5.13
N ILE A 22 -9.57 11.03 4.02
CA ILE A 22 -10.20 10.25 2.94
C ILE A 22 -10.77 8.89 3.38
N LEU A 23 -10.30 8.35 4.52
CA LEU A 23 -10.79 7.10 5.10
C LEU A 23 -11.78 7.31 6.27
N ALA A 24 -12.10 8.54 6.64
CA ALA A 24 -12.90 8.82 7.82
C ALA A 24 -14.36 8.34 7.66
N GLY A 25 -14.86 7.64 8.69
CA GLY A 25 -16.24 7.14 8.73
C GLY A 25 -16.51 5.95 7.82
N LEU A 26 -15.47 5.33 7.24
CA LEU A 26 -15.60 4.10 6.46
C LEU A 26 -15.47 2.87 7.37
N ASP A 27 -16.40 1.94 7.24
CA ASP A 27 -16.32 0.62 7.89
C ASP A 27 -15.63 -0.42 6.97
N ASP A 28 -15.87 -0.29 5.66
CA ASP A 28 -15.34 -1.16 4.62
C ASP A 28 -14.60 -0.32 3.56
N ILE A 29 -13.50 -0.83 3.02
CA ILE A 29 -12.69 -0.12 2.03
C ILE A 29 -12.17 -1.05 0.94
N THR A 30 -12.09 -0.53 -0.28
CA THR A 30 -11.35 -1.13 -1.38
C THR A 30 -10.39 -0.10 -1.96
N ILE A 31 -9.11 -0.45 -2.06
CA ILE A 31 -8.08 0.39 -2.67
C ILE A 31 -7.50 -0.39 -3.84
N THR A 32 -7.50 0.22 -5.02
CA THR A 32 -6.86 -0.33 -6.21
C THR A 32 -5.73 0.58 -6.68
N ALA A 33 -4.66 -0.03 -7.17
CA ALA A 33 -3.52 0.71 -7.72
C ALA A 33 -2.91 -0.07 -8.88
N ASP A 34 -2.67 0.63 -9.99
CA ASP A 34 -1.79 0.13 -11.05
C ASP A 34 -0.38 0.66 -10.77
N VAL A 35 0.59 -0.23 -10.60
CA VAL A 35 1.97 0.14 -10.24
C VAL A 35 2.97 -0.53 -11.15
N TYR A 36 4.04 0.18 -11.48
CA TYR A 36 5.25 -0.38 -12.05
C TYR A 36 6.36 -0.19 -11.03
N ILE A 37 6.91 -1.29 -10.51
CA ILE A 37 7.99 -1.21 -9.53
C ILE A 37 9.32 -1.47 -10.24
N GLU A 38 10.20 -0.47 -10.23
CA GLU A 38 11.50 -0.57 -10.87
C GLU A 38 12.33 -1.76 -10.32
N PRO A 39 13.08 -2.49 -11.15
CA PRO A 39 13.93 -3.60 -10.71
C PRO A 39 14.95 -3.21 -9.63
N SER A 40 15.39 -1.94 -9.62
CA SER A 40 16.31 -1.41 -8.62
C SER A 40 15.64 -1.01 -7.31
N GLN A 41 14.30 -0.98 -7.22
CA GLN A 41 13.60 -0.54 -6.02
C GLN A 41 13.79 -1.55 -4.87
N ALA A 42 14.45 -1.08 -3.82
CA ALA A 42 14.85 -1.85 -2.65
C ALA A 42 14.51 -1.10 -1.35
N GLY A 43 14.82 -1.71 -0.21
CA GLY A 43 14.57 -1.12 1.11
C GLY A 43 13.08 -1.01 1.47
N SER A 44 12.77 -0.15 2.42
CA SER A 44 11.40 0.11 2.85
C SER A 44 10.77 1.18 1.97
N TYR A 45 9.60 0.89 1.41
CA TYR A 45 8.77 1.86 0.69
C TYR A 45 7.30 1.52 0.87
N PHE A 46 6.42 2.49 0.65
CA PHE A 46 4.98 2.29 0.57
C PHE A 46 4.50 2.57 -0.85
N ILE A 47 3.60 1.73 -1.32
CA ILE A 47 2.81 1.99 -2.54
C ILE A 47 1.76 3.05 -2.23
N TYR A 48 1.14 2.94 -1.06
CA TYR A 48 0.35 3.98 -0.43
C TYR A 48 0.46 3.84 1.09
N GLY A 49 0.26 4.94 1.80
CA GLY A 49 0.13 4.98 3.25
C GLY A 49 -0.81 6.12 3.63
N MET A 50 -1.81 5.83 4.45
CA MET A 50 -2.76 6.81 4.97
C MET A 50 -2.85 6.62 6.47
N GLY A 51 -2.70 7.69 7.23
CA GLY A 51 -2.72 7.62 8.69
C GLY A 51 -2.10 8.86 9.32
N ALA A 52 -2.10 8.90 10.65
CA ALA A 52 -1.45 9.98 11.38
C ALA A 52 -0.01 9.61 11.75
N THR A 53 0.84 10.62 11.87
CA THR A 53 2.20 10.50 12.41
C THR A 53 2.31 11.43 13.60
N ASP A 54 2.85 10.94 14.72
CA ASP A 54 3.07 11.77 15.90
C ASP A 54 4.31 12.67 15.75
N ALA A 55 4.50 13.57 16.72
CA ALA A 55 5.62 14.52 16.70
C ALA A 55 7.02 13.87 16.73
N ALA A 56 7.11 12.58 17.07
CA ALA A 56 8.36 11.83 17.05
C ALA A 56 8.57 11.06 15.73
N GLY A 57 7.67 11.24 14.75
CA GLY A 57 7.73 10.53 13.47
C GLY A 57 7.15 9.12 13.52
N VAL A 58 6.39 8.77 14.57
CA VAL A 58 5.82 7.43 14.73
C VAL A 58 4.39 7.39 14.21
N GLY A 59 4.09 6.44 13.32
CA GLY A 59 2.74 6.21 12.83
C GLY A 59 1.76 5.89 13.97
N ARG A 60 0.58 6.53 13.95
CA ARG A 60 -0.50 6.37 14.91
C ARG A 60 -1.84 6.26 14.20
N GLY A 61 -2.34 5.04 14.03
CA GLY A 61 -3.54 4.84 13.23
C GLY A 61 -3.17 4.93 11.75
N TYR A 62 -2.98 3.81 11.08
CA TYR A 62 -2.60 3.82 9.68
C TYR A 62 -3.04 2.57 8.93
N LEU A 63 -3.13 2.73 7.61
CA LEU A 63 -3.23 1.68 6.62
C LEU A 63 -2.16 1.93 5.56
N PHE A 64 -1.34 0.92 5.26
CA PHE A 64 -0.38 1.00 4.16
C PHE A 64 -0.30 -0.31 3.38
N THR A 65 0.30 -0.21 2.19
CA THR A 65 0.69 -1.36 1.37
C THR A 65 2.14 -1.25 0.92
N THR A 66 2.86 -2.36 0.97
CA THR A 66 4.22 -2.50 0.45
C THR A 66 4.39 -3.82 -0.28
N GLY A 67 5.45 -3.92 -1.08
CA GLY A 67 5.75 -5.10 -1.89
C GLY A 67 7.18 -5.60 -1.79
N ASN A 68 7.98 -5.12 -0.83
CA ASN A 68 9.35 -5.59 -0.66
C ASN A 68 9.42 -6.80 0.28
N GLY A 69 10.10 -7.87 -0.13
CA GLY A 69 10.16 -9.13 0.62
C GLY A 69 8.86 -9.93 0.58
N THR A 70 7.73 -9.29 0.90
CA THR A 70 6.37 -9.80 0.72
C THR A 70 5.45 -8.71 0.17
N TYR A 71 4.40 -9.10 -0.55
CA TYR A 71 3.26 -8.22 -0.79
C TYR A 71 2.40 -8.21 0.47
N ARG A 72 2.39 -7.09 1.19
CA ARG A 72 1.62 -6.95 2.43
C ARG A 72 0.87 -5.65 2.52
N SER A 73 -0.29 -5.71 3.15
CA SER A 73 -0.97 -4.55 3.71
C SER A 73 -1.10 -4.72 5.21
N ALA A 74 -0.95 -3.62 5.94
CA ALA A 74 -1.16 -3.62 7.38
C ALA A 74 -2.04 -2.45 7.80
N ILE A 75 -2.94 -2.73 8.73
CA ILE A 75 -3.74 -1.74 9.45
C ILE A 75 -3.35 -1.76 10.93
N ALA A 76 -3.10 -0.59 11.50
CA ALA A 76 -2.78 -0.45 12.92
C ALA A 76 -3.71 0.60 13.54
N PRO A 77 -4.43 0.31 14.63
CA PRO A 77 -5.18 1.32 15.38
C PRO A 77 -4.26 2.25 16.20
N SER A 78 -3.01 1.86 16.43
CA SER A 78 -2.02 2.68 17.13
C SER A 78 -0.67 2.64 16.40
N THR A 79 0.39 2.15 17.05
CA THR A 79 1.74 2.03 16.50
C THR A 79 1.98 0.66 15.85
N TYR A 80 3.19 0.46 15.31
CA TYR A 80 3.63 -0.79 14.67
C TYR A 80 3.43 -2.06 15.48
N THR A 81 3.46 -1.97 16.82
CA THR A 81 3.19 -3.08 17.73
C THR A 81 1.75 -3.63 17.65
N THR A 82 0.84 -2.90 17.00
CA THR A 82 -0.57 -3.26 16.83
C THR A 82 -0.97 -3.56 15.39
N GLU A 83 0.01 -3.71 14.49
CA GLU A 83 -0.26 -4.04 13.09
C GLU A 83 -1.00 -5.38 12.95
N GLN A 84 -2.16 -5.33 12.32
CA GLN A 84 -2.83 -6.47 11.74
C GLN A 84 -2.45 -6.56 10.27
N ASN A 85 -1.88 -7.67 9.87
CA ASN A 85 -1.29 -7.85 8.55
C ASN A 85 -2.11 -8.84 7.71
N VAL A 86 -2.25 -8.54 6.43
CA VAL A 86 -2.49 -9.53 5.37
C VAL A 86 -1.27 -9.52 4.46
N ALA A 87 -0.72 -10.69 4.17
CA ALA A 87 0.53 -10.79 3.41
C ALA A 87 0.61 -12.09 2.62
N THR A 88 1.25 -12.00 1.45
CA THR A 88 1.72 -13.15 0.69
C THR A 88 3.05 -13.68 1.26
N THR A 89 3.58 -14.75 0.68
CA THR A 89 4.90 -15.30 1.01
C THR A 89 6.03 -14.78 0.12
N SER A 90 5.72 -13.92 -0.86
CA SER A 90 6.67 -13.46 -1.88
C SER A 90 6.52 -11.98 -2.21
N ALA A 91 7.62 -11.34 -2.62
CA ALA A 91 7.62 -9.94 -3.04
C ALA A 91 6.78 -9.72 -4.30
N LEU A 92 6.33 -8.48 -4.51
CA LEU A 92 5.71 -8.09 -5.78
C LEU A 92 6.73 -8.23 -6.92
N PRO A 93 6.33 -8.78 -8.09
CA PRO A 93 7.20 -8.80 -9.26
C PRO A 93 7.69 -7.40 -9.63
N ARG A 94 8.85 -7.34 -10.27
CA ARG A 94 9.50 -6.09 -10.69
C ARG A 94 9.55 -5.97 -12.21
N GLY A 95 9.73 -4.74 -12.70
CA GLY A 95 9.94 -4.49 -14.13
C GLY A 95 8.72 -4.76 -15.01
N GLN A 96 7.52 -4.76 -14.43
CA GLN A 96 6.25 -4.91 -15.14
C GLN A 96 5.13 -4.17 -14.42
N TRP A 97 4.09 -3.80 -15.16
CA TRP A 97 2.87 -3.23 -14.61
C TRP A 97 2.08 -4.30 -13.87
N LEU A 98 1.65 -3.97 -12.65
CA LEU A 98 0.85 -4.79 -11.76
C LEU A 98 -0.45 -4.06 -11.44
N GLN A 99 -1.55 -4.80 -11.42
CA GLN A 99 -2.81 -4.34 -10.84
C GLN A 99 -2.94 -4.91 -9.43
N LEU A 100 -2.98 -4.04 -8.43
CA LEU A 100 -3.13 -4.39 -7.03
C LEU A 100 -4.53 -4.06 -6.54
N ALA A 101 -5.07 -4.87 -5.65
CA ALA A 101 -6.22 -4.48 -4.84
C ALA A 101 -6.07 -4.94 -3.39
N TYR A 102 -6.49 -4.08 -2.47
CA TYR A 102 -6.72 -4.40 -1.08
C TYR A 102 -8.20 -4.21 -0.78
N THR A 103 -8.81 -5.18 -0.11
CA THR A 103 -10.17 -5.05 0.42
C THR A 103 -10.16 -5.27 1.92
N LEU A 104 -10.88 -4.44 2.67
CA LEU A 104 -11.30 -4.70 4.04
C LEU A 104 -12.83 -4.68 4.06
N GLU A 105 -13.41 -5.80 4.45
CA GLU A 105 -14.85 -5.98 4.59
C GLU A 105 -15.12 -6.56 5.98
N GLY A 106 -15.79 -5.78 6.83
CA GLY A 106 -15.88 -5.99 8.26
C GLY A 106 -14.49 -6.13 8.89
N THR A 107 -14.15 -7.34 9.30
CA THR A 107 -12.84 -7.65 9.91
C THR A 107 -11.92 -8.46 8.99
N THR A 108 -12.29 -8.63 7.72
CA THR A 108 -11.57 -9.51 6.79
C THR A 108 -10.81 -8.69 5.75
N ALA A 109 -9.48 -8.72 5.85
CA ALA A 109 -8.59 -8.15 4.84
C ALA A 109 -8.22 -9.18 3.78
N ARG A 110 -8.15 -8.77 2.50
CA ARG A 110 -7.72 -9.60 1.37
C ARG A 110 -6.83 -8.80 0.43
N LEU A 111 -5.89 -9.47 -0.21
CA LEU A 111 -5.03 -8.92 -1.27
C LEU A 111 -5.37 -9.57 -2.59
N TYR A 112 -5.23 -8.80 -3.67
CA TYR A 112 -5.37 -9.28 -5.03
C TYR A 112 -4.23 -8.78 -5.91
N LEU A 113 -3.73 -9.67 -6.77
CA LEU A 113 -2.76 -9.36 -7.80
C LEU A 113 -3.34 -9.78 -9.16
N ALA A 114 -3.45 -8.84 -10.09
CA ALA A 114 -4.08 -9.06 -11.40
C ALA A 114 -5.50 -9.66 -11.31
N GLY A 115 -6.25 -9.30 -10.26
CA GLY A 115 -7.63 -9.76 -10.02
C GLY A 115 -7.74 -11.12 -9.31
N GLU A 116 -6.64 -11.83 -9.07
CA GLU A 116 -6.62 -13.08 -8.29
C GLU A 116 -6.30 -12.79 -6.83
N GLN A 117 -7.03 -13.41 -5.90
CA GLN A 117 -6.75 -13.28 -4.47
C GLN A 117 -5.45 -14.02 -4.11
N VAL A 118 -4.56 -13.37 -3.37
CA VAL A 118 -3.22 -13.89 -3.01
C VAL A 118 -2.93 -13.88 -1.52
#